data_AF-A0AAD6HWC6-F1
#
_entry.id   AF-A0AAD6HWC6-F1
#
_cell.length_a   1.000
_cell.length_b   1.000
_cell.length_c   1.000
_cell.angle_alpha   90.00
_cell.angle_beta   90.00
_cell.angle_gamma   90.00
#
_symmetry.space_group_name_H-M   'P 1'
#
loop_
_entity.id
_entity.type
_entity.pdbx_description
1 polymer ?
#
loop_
_entity_poly.entity_id
_entity_poly.type
_entity_poly.pdbx_seq_one_letter_code
_entity_poly.pdbx_strand_id
1 'polypeptide(L)'
;MANAVTSTGDPLFFLHHAWLGRAWWKWQLQDKENRLYQMGGSNRERDWLVSTLGLSQPNIYTTNYNGDDGGNPTTSNHVLYTHDFRANVTVGDIMDLNGPKICAEYINDRVFDYTRGW
;
A
#
# COMPACT_ATOMS: atom_id res chain seq x y z
N MET A 1 7.38 9.02 13.94
CA MET A 1 7.16 7.67 13.35
C MET A 1 7.34 6.49 14.34
N ALA A 2 7.57 6.71 15.64
CA ALA A 2 7.83 5.60 16.58
C ALA A 2 6.57 4.81 17.01
N ASN A 3 5.39 5.39 16.86
CA ASN A 3 4.11 4.71 17.06
C ASN A 3 3.49 4.41 15.68
N ALA A 4 3.22 3.15 15.38
CA ALA A 4 2.70 2.73 14.07
C ALA A 4 1.30 3.29 13.77
N VAL A 5 0.40 3.29 14.75
CA VAL A 5 -1.01 3.68 14.60
C VAL A 5 -1.15 5.17 14.31
N THR A 6 -0.36 6.00 14.98
CA THR A 6 -0.41 7.46 14.83
C THR A 6 0.78 8.01 14.04
N SER A 7 1.45 7.15 13.24
CA SER A 7 2.68 7.50 12.52
C SER A 7 2.48 8.61 11.50
N THR A 8 1.29 8.70 10.91
CA THR A 8 0.87 9.72 9.92
C THR A 8 0.90 11.15 10.47
N GLY A 9 0.87 11.33 11.80
CA GLY A 9 0.99 12.65 12.44
C GLY A 9 2.40 13.24 12.39
N ASP A 10 3.42 12.45 12.04
CA ASP A 10 4.79 12.90 11.81
C ASP A 10 5.00 13.17 10.31
N PRO A 11 5.38 14.39 9.89
CA PRO A 11 5.57 14.72 8.47
C PRO A 11 6.58 13.80 7.74
N LEU A 12 7.55 13.20 8.45
CA LEU A 12 8.49 12.25 7.84
C LEU A 12 7.82 10.98 7.32
N PHE A 13 6.60 10.66 7.79
CA PHE A 13 5.81 9.54 7.31
C PHE A 13 5.64 9.56 5.79
N PHE A 14 5.31 10.73 5.21
CA PHE A 14 5.04 10.84 3.78
C PHE A 14 6.30 10.62 2.93
N LEU A 15 7.45 11.15 3.37
CA LEU A 15 8.73 10.92 2.71
C LEU A 15 9.17 9.45 2.82
N HIS A 16 8.99 8.86 4.01
CA HIS A 16 9.26 7.44 4.24
C HIS A 16 8.43 6.54 3.31
N HIS A 17 7.11 6.76 3.24
CA HIS A 17 6.22 5.95 2.41
C HIS A 17 6.37 6.24 0.90
N ALA A 18 6.77 7.44 0.49
CA ALA A 18 7.17 7.70 -0.89
C ALA A 18 8.41 6.88 -1.28
N TRP A 19 9.40 6.76 -0.39
CA TRP A 19 10.56 5.91 -0.65
C TRP A 19 10.20 4.42 -0.70
N LEU A 20 9.31 3.94 0.18
CA LEU A 20 8.77 2.57 0.10
C LEU A 20 8.03 2.33 -1.22
N GLY A 21 7.19 3.27 -1.66
CA GLY A 21 6.51 3.21 -2.95
C GLY A 21 7.51 3.15 -4.12
N ARG A 22 8.59 3.92 -4.07
CA ARG A 22 9.68 3.84 -5.06
C ARG A 22 10.36 2.47 -5.06
N ALA A 23 10.66 1.93 -3.89
CA ALA A 23 11.31 0.62 -3.77
C ALA A 23 10.42 -0.49 -4.35
N TRP A 24 9.13 -0.47 -4.03
CA TRP A 24 8.15 -1.40 -4.59
C TRP A 24 7.99 -1.26 -6.10
N TRP A 25 7.87 -0.03 -6.60
CA TRP A 25 7.78 0.23 -8.04
C TRP A 25 9.01 -0.27 -8.80
N LYS A 26 10.22 -0.05 -8.27
CA LYS A 26 11.45 -0.62 -8.84
C LYS A 26 11.44 -2.15 -8.87
N TRP A 27 10.95 -2.77 -7.80
CA TRP A 27 10.79 -4.23 -7.76
C TRP A 27 9.80 -4.73 -8.81
N GLN A 28 8.68 -4.04 -9.03
CA GLN A 28 7.72 -4.37 -10.10
C GLN A 28 8.39 -4.26 -11.48
N LEU A 29 9.14 -3.19 -11.75
CA LEU A 29 9.77 -2.94 -13.05
C LEU A 29 10.86 -3.95 -13.44
N GLN A 30 11.47 -4.66 -12.49
CA GLN A 30 12.46 -5.70 -12.79
C GLN A 30 11.86 -6.89 -13.57
N ASP A 31 10.56 -7.13 -13.45
CA ASP A 31 9.84 -8.20 -14.16
C ASP A 31 8.36 -7.81 -14.25
N LYS A 32 8.08 -6.74 -15.00
CA LYS A 32 6.76 -6.08 -15.00
C LYS A 32 5.65 -7.05 -15.40
N GLU A 33 5.90 -7.94 -16.35
CA GLU A 33 4.92 -8.91 -16.85
C GLU A 33 4.38 -9.82 -15.74
N ASN A 34 5.24 -10.27 -14.83
CA ASN A 34 4.84 -11.17 -13.75
C ASN A 34 4.54 -10.45 -12.43
N ARG A 35 5.13 -9.26 -12.20
CA ARG A 35 5.08 -8.57 -10.90
C ARG A 35 4.06 -7.46 -10.79
N LEU A 36 3.56 -6.92 -11.91
CA LEU A 36 2.69 -5.75 -11.87
C LEU A 36 1.44 -5.98 -11.00
N TYR A 37 0.80 -7.14 -11.15
CA TYR A 37 -0.37 -7.53 -10.38
C TYR A 37 -0.07 -8.67 -9.38
N GLN A 38 1.20 -8.92 -9.09
CA GLN A 38 1.58 -9.94 -8.11
C GLN A 38 1.19 -9.45 -6.71
N MET A 39 0.25 -10.15 -6.08
CA MET A 39 -0.26 -9.82 -4.77
C MET A 39 -0.76 -11.07 -4.03
N GLY A 40 -0.94 -10.93 -2.73
CA GLY A 40 -1.50 -11.97 -1.86
C GLY A 40 -1.41 -11.57 -0.40
N GLY A 41 -1.78 -12.50 0.47
CA GLY A 41 -1.85 -12.26 1.90
C GLY A 41 -3.24 -11.89 2.38
N SER A 42 -3.38 -11.85 3.70
CA SER A 42 -4.67 -11.61 4.35
C SER A 42 -5.06 -10.15 4.30
N ASN A 43 -6.33 -9.87 4.02
CA ASN A 43 -6.92 -8.53 4.13
C ASN A 43 -7.24 -8.14 5.59
N ARG A 44 -6.93 -9.03 6.55
CA ARG A 44 -7.02 -8.79 7.99
C ARG A 44 -5.67 -9.03 8.65
N GLU A 45 -5.32 -8.16 9.58
CA GLU A 45 -4.14 -8.32 10.40
C GLU A 45 -4.35 -9.42 11.46
N ARG A 46 -3.27 -9.93 12.05
CA ARG A 46 -3.34 -10.98 13.07
C ARG A 46 -3.95 -10.47 14.38
N ASP A 47 -4.86 -11.25 14.97
CA ASP A 47 -5.60 -10.90 16.19
C ASP A 47 -4.72 -10.46 17.36
N TRP A 48 -3.57 -11.11 17.55
CA TRP A 48 -2.65 -10.77 18.63
C TRP A 48 -2.01 -9.39 18.42
N LEU A 49 -1.73 -8.99 17.18
CA LEU A 49 -1.12 -7.69 16.90
C LEU A 49 -2.15 -6.58 17.08
N VAL A 50 -3.35 -6.78 16.54
CA VAL A 50 -4.48 -5.85 16.67
C VAL A 50 -4.81 -5.60 18.14
N SER A 51 -4.88 -6.66 18.96
CA SER A 51 -5.16 -6.53 20.40
C SER A 51 -4.00 -5.89 21.18
N THR A 52 -2.74 -6.19 20.84
CA THR A 52 -1.56 -5.55 21.46
C THR A 52 -1.54 -4.04 21.24
N LEU A 53 -2.04 -3.57 20.09
CA LEU A 53 -2.16 -2.16 19.75
C LEU A 53 -3.42 -1.49 20.34
N GLY A 54 -4.24 -2.23 21.10
CA GLY A 54 -5.51 -1.72 21.66
C GLY A 54 -6.58 -1.47 20.60
N LEU A 55 -6.49 -2.15 19.45
CA LEU A 55 -7.43 -2.04 18.33
C LEU A 55 -8.37 -3.25 18.30
N SER A 56 -9.44 -3.15 17.51
CA SER A 56 -10.35 -4.27 17.22
C SER A 56 -10.25 -4.66 15.75
N GLN A 57 -10.52 -5.94 15.45
CA GLN A 57 -10.63 -6.39 14.06
C GLN A 57 -11.74 -5.61 13.31
N PRO A 58 -11.62 -5.45 11.99
CA PRO A 58 -12.69 -4.88 11.17
C PRO A 58 -13.98 -5.70 11.34
N ASN A 59 -15.11 -5.01 11.42
CA ASN A 59 -16.42 -5.64 11.55
C ASN A 59 -17.06 -5.88 10.16
N ILE A 60 -18.27 -6.46 10.16
CA ILE A 60 -19.01 -6.80 8.93
C ILE A 60 -19.29 -5.60 8.02
N TYR A 61 -19.36 -4.38 8.56
CA TYR A 61 -19.58 -3.17 7.77
C TYR A 61 -18.36 -2.78 6.94
N THR A 62 -17.17 -3.28 7.29
CA THR A 62 -15.98 -3.16 6.45
C THR A 62 -15.81 -4.40 5.58
N THR A 63 -15.92 -5.60 6.16
CA THR A 63 -15.52 -6.84 5.47
C THR A 63 -16.52 -7.29 4.40
N ASN A 64 -17.79 -6.89 4.48
CA ASN A 64 -18.78 -7.25 3.43
C ASN A 64 -18.69 -6.32 2.21
N TYR A 65 -18.04 -5.16 2.34
CA TYR A 65 -17.98 -4.13 1.30
C TYR A 65 -16.55 -3.87 0.81
N ASN A 66 -15.60 -4.68 1.26
CA ASN A 66 -14.20 -4.56 0.90
C ASN A 66 -13.88 -5.15 -0.48
N GLY A 67 -14.86 -5.65 -1.25
CA GLY A 67 -14.65 -6.19 -2.59
C GLY A 67 -13.99 -7.58 -2.66
N ASP A 68 -13.73 -8.23 -1.52
CA ASP A 68 -13.21 -9.60 -1.45
C ASP A 68 -14.29 -10.65 -1.13
N ASP A 69 -15.57 -10.31 -1.32
CA ASP A 69 -16.73 -11.18 -1.05
C ASP A 69 -16.76 -11.76 0.38
N GLY A 70 -16.28 -11.00 1.37
CA GLY A 70 -16.13 -11.45 2.75
C GLY A 70 -15.00 -12.45 2.98
N GLY A 71 -14.24 -12.76 1.93
CA GLY A 71 -13.11 -13.69 1.93
C GLY A 71 -11.82 -13.11 2.51
N ASN A 72 -10.86 -14.02 2.67
CA ASN A 72 -9.45 -13.80 3.01
C ASN A 72 -8.68 -14.85 2.18
N PRO A 73 -8.04 -14.47 1.05
CA PRO A 73 -7.07 -13.38 0.95
C PRO A 73 -7.55 -12.10 0.25
N THR A 74 -6.72 -11.06 0.28
CA THR A 74 -6.88 -9.82 -0.51
C THR A 74 -6.90 -10.13 -2.01
N THR A 75 -7.83 -9.54 -2.75
CA THR A 75 -7.94 -9.68 -4.22
C THR A 75 -7.68 -8.36 -4.94
N SER A 76 -7.53 -8.42 -6.26
CA SER A 76 -7.44 -7.20 -7.10
C SER A 76 -8.70 -6.34 -7.03
N ASN A 77 -9.84 -6.93 -6.69
CA ASN A 77 -11.12 -6.22 -6.54
C ASN A 77 -11.27 -5.58 -5.16
N HIS A 78 -10.31 -5.79 -4.25
CA HIS A 78 -10.37 -5.23 -2.91
C HIS A 78 -10.51 -3.70 -2.96
N VAL A 79 -11.54 -3.16 -2.32
CA VAL A 79 -11.88 -1.74 -2.32
C VAL A 79 -11.08 -1.02 -1.24
N LEU A 80 -10.28 -0.03 -1.66
CA LEU A 80 -9.57 0.88 -0.79
C LEU A 80 -10.46 2.09 -0.48
N TYR A 81 -10.82 2.21 0.79
CA TYR A 81 -11.67 3.27 1.32
C TYR A 81 -10.85 4.27 2.15
N THR A 82 -11.00 5.57 1.85
CA THR A 82 -10.25 6.66 2.51
C THR A 82 -11.18 7.68 3.19
N HIS A 83 -12.33 7.24 3.72
CA HIS A 83 -13.29 8.12 4.41
C HIS A 83 -13.69 9.34 3.58
N ASP A 84 -14.08 9.10 2.32
CA ASP A 84 -14.51 10.11 1.35
C ASP A 84 -13.50 11.22 1.02
N PHE A 85 -12.26 11.11 1.49
CA PHE A 85 -11.18 12.02 1.09
C PHE A 85 -10.85 11.89 -0.41
N ARG A 86 -11.01 10.69 -0.94
CA ARG A 86 -10.95 10.34 -2.37
C ARG A 86 -12.02 9.29 -2.67
N ALA A 87 -12.45 9.27 -3.93
CA ALA A 87 -13.33 8.22 -4.43
C ALA A 87 -12.68 6.84 -4.25
N ASN A 88 -13.51 5.85 -3.96
CA ASN A 88 -13.06 4.46 -3.82
C ASN A 88 -12.38 3.98 -5.10
N VAL A 89 -11.29 3.26 -4.91
CA VAL A 89 -10.53 2.56 -5.96
C VAL A 89 -10.28 1.14 -5.50
N THR A 90 -10.07 0.23 -6.43
CA THR A 90 -9.66 -1.14 -6.09
C THR A 90 -8.14 -1.23 -5.93
N VAL A 91 -7.64 -2.33 -5.37
CA VAL A 91 -6.21 -2.63 -5.39
C VAL A 91 -5.71 -2.69 -6.84
N GLY A 92 -6.44 -3.37 -7.73
CA GLY A 92 -6.09 -3.49 -9.15
C GLY A 92 -5.96 -2.14 -9.85
N ASP A 93 -6.81 -1.17 -9.50
CA ASP A 93 -6.77 0.19 -10.05
C ASP A 93 -5.46 0.95 -9.76
N ILE A 94 -4.76 0.60 -8.66
CA ILE A 94 -3.58 1.33 -8.16
C ILE A 94 -2.27 0.56 -8.30
N MET A 95 -2.29 -0.67 -8.82
CA MET A 95 -1.07 -1.48 -8.96
C MET A 95 -0.09 -0.91 -10.00
N ASP A 96 -0.59 -0.20 -11.02
CA ASP A 96 0.24 0.48 -12.02
C ASP A 96 0.34 1.98 -11.71
N LEU A 97 1.56 2.44 -11.39
CA LEU A 97 1.86 3.85 -11.15
C LEU A 97 1.64 4.72 -12.39
N ASN A 98 1.64 4.10 -13.58
CA ASN A 98 1.36 4.72 -14.87
C ASN A 98 -0.05 4.37 -15.39
N GLY A 99 -0.93 3.88 -14.52
CA GLY A 99 -2.29 3.46 -14.86
C GLY A 99 -3.29 4.62 -14.97
N PRO A 100 -4.59 4.32 -15.20
CA PRO A 100 -5.62 5.36 -15.35
C PRO A 100 -5.91 6.16 -14.09
N LYS A 101 -5.61 5.62 -12.89
CA LYS A 101 -5.85 6.30 -11.61
C LYS A 101 -4.64 7.04 -11.07
N ILE A 102 -3.42 6.65 -11.47
CA ILE A 102 -2.16 7.22 -10.99
C ILE A 102 -1.33 7.62 -12.20
N CYS A 103 -0.88 8.87 -12.22
CA CYS A 103 -0.02 9.40 -13.29
C CYS A 103 1.27 9.95 -12.66
N ALA A 104 2.06 9.08 -12.04
CA ALA A 104 3.27 9.45 -11.34
C ALA A 104 4.45 8.57 -11.76
N GLU A 105 5.66 9.10 -11.62
CA GLU A 105 6.91 8.36 -11.81
C GLU A 105 7.94 8.80 -10.78
N TYR A 106 8.81 7.87 -10.36
CA TYR A 106 9.98 8.24 -9.57
C TYR A 106 11.18 8.43 -10.49
N ILE A 107 11.70 9.65 -10.52
CA ILE A 107 12.91 9.94 -11.29
C ILE A 107 14.10 9.22 -10.65
N ASN A 108 14.84 8.48 -11.46
CA ASN A 108 16.14 7.95 -11.08
C ASN A 108 17.21 8.84 -11.70
N ASP A 109 17.50 9.94 -11.03
CA ASP A 109 18.71 10.70 -11.24
C ASP A 109 19.92 9.80 -10.97
N ARG A 110 20.73 9.57 -12.00
CA ARG A 110 21.95 8.77 -11.89
C ARG A 110 23.05 9.53 -11.14
N VAL A 111 22.89 9.91 -9.87
CA VAL A 111 24.01 10.37 -9.03
C VAL A 111 23.72 10.13 -7.54
N PHE A 112 23.57 8.88 -7.12
CA PHE A 112 23.90 8.54 -5.72
C PHE A 112 24.56 7.16 -5.69
N ASP A 113 25.89 7.19 -5.73
CA ASP A 113 26.73 6.03 -5.54
C ASP A 113 26.92 5.84 -4.02
N TYR A 114 26.24 4.85 -3.44
CA TYR A 114 26.36 4.51 -2.01
C TYR A 114 27.78 4.13 -1.59
N THR A 115 28.70 3.90 -2.54
CA THR A 115 30.12 3.63 -2.25
C THR A 115 31.01 4.86 -2.33
N ARG A 116 30.51 6.00 -2.82
CA ARG A 116 31.33 7.20 -3.04
C ARG A 116 30.87 8.45 -2.31
N GLY A 117 29.69 8.44 -1.67
CA GLY A 117 29.18 9.66 -1.04
C GLY A 117 29.04 10.79 -2.07
N TRP A 118 28.86 12.03 -1.58
CA TRP A 118 28.90 13.21 -2.44
C TRP A 118 30.31 13.49 -2.95
#